data_AF-A0A2L2Y2N9-F1
#
_entry.id   AF-A0A2L2Y2N9-F1
#
_cell.length_a   1.000
_cell.length_b   1.000
_cell.length_c   1.000
_cell.angle_alpha   90.00
_cell.angle_beta   90.00
_cell.angle_gamma   90.00
#
_symmetry.space_group_name_H-M   'P 1'
#
loop_
_entity.id
_entity.type
_entity.pdbx_description
1 polymer ?
#
loop_
_entity_poly.entity_id
_entity_poly.type
_entity_poly.pdbx_seq_one_letter_code
_entity_poly.pdbx_strand_id
1 'polypeptide(L)'
;MRVFLALLVITLCALAANAALTCFGDEEKCSAEECCIQVGNTPVGICKKKHEIDQICEMKPIKHLFKKHVFKVRCPCKDELKCVSSKGVIIGKFAGKCQENSGEEEE
;
A
#
# COMPACT_ATOMS: atom_id res chain seq x y z
N MET A 1 -9.52 -16.21 -39.44
CA MET A 1 -9.53 -16.81 -38.08
C MET A 1 -8.19 -16.69 -37.35
N ARG A 2 -7.03 -17.01 -37.97
CA ARG A 2 -5.71 -16.96 -37.29
C ARG A 2 -5.30 -15.57 -36.76
N VAL A 3 -5.60 -14.51 -37.52
CA VAL A 3 -5.28 -13.12 -37.12
C VAL A 3 -6.11 -12.64 -35.93
N PHE A 4 -7.39 -13.01 -35.86
CA PHE A 4 -8.27 -12.68 -34.73
C PHE A 4 -7.87 -13.38 -33.43
N LEU A 5 -7.45 -14.65 -33.53
CA LEU A 5 -6.88 -15.39 -32.40
C LEU A 5 -5.59 -14.74 -31.90
N ALA A 6 -4.69 -14.34 -32.80
CA ALA A 6 -3.45 -13.64 -32.42
C ALA A 6 -3.74 -12.31 -31.71
N LEU A 7 -4.69 -11.51 -32.21
CA LEU A 7 -5.10 -10.26 -31.58
C LEU A 7 -5.68 -10.47 -30.17
N LEU A 8 -6.55 -11.47 -30.00
CA LEU A 8 -7.13 -11.84 -28.70
C LEU A 8 -6.06 -12.26 -27.69
N VAL A 9 -5.08 -13.06 -28.10
CA VAL A 9 -3.98 -13.50 -27.24
C VAL A 9 -3.12 -12.30 -26.81
N ILE A 10 -2.80 -11.38 -27.72
CA ILE A 10 -2.05 -10.16 -27.39
C ILE A 10 -2.80 -9.28 -26.39
N THR A 11 -4.13 -9.14 -26.55
CA THR A 11 -4.94 -8.35 -25.61
C THR A 11 -5.00 -9.00 -24.23
N LEU A 12 -5.18 -10.33 -24.15
CA LEU A 12 -5.14 -11.05 -22.88
C LEU A 12 -3.77 -10.96 -22.20
N CYS A 13 -2.67 -11.09 -22.95
CA CYS A 13 -1.33 -10.95 -22.40
C CYS A 13 -1.07 -9.54 -21.84
N ALA A 14 -1.53 -8.49 -22.52
CA ALA A 14 -1.42 -7.13 -22.02
C ALA A 14 -2.23 -6.90 -20.73
N LEU A 15 -3.43 -7.48 -20.65
CA LEU A 15 -4.27 -7.43 -19.44
C LEU A 15 -3.64 -8.21 -18.28
N ALA A 16 -3.04 -9.37 -18.55
CA ALA A 16 -2.34 -10.18 -17.54
C ALA A 16 -1.05 -9.51 -17.04
N ALA A 17 -0.28 -8.86 -17.94
CA ALA A 17 0.91 -8.09 -17.55
C ALA A 17 0.54 -6.89 -16.67
N ASN A 18 -0.55 -6.19 -16.99
CA ASN A 18 -1.03 -5.07 -16.17
C ASN A 18 -1.61 -5.54 -14.83
N ALA A 19 -2.31 -6.69 -14.82
CA ALA A 19 -2.73 -7.33 -13.58
C ALA A 19 -1.51 -7.75 -12.75
N ALA A 20 -0.41 -8.19 -13.37
CA ALA A 20 0.86 -8.52 -12.73
C ALA A 20 1.52 -7.31 -12.05
N LEU A 21 1.32 -6.10 -12.53
CA LEU A 21 1.92 -4.87 -12.00
C LEU A 21 1.19 -4.27 -10.78
N THR A 22 -0.10 -4.55 -10.60
CA THR A 22 -0.85 -3.97 -9.48
C THR A 22 -0.82 -4.90 -8.26
N CYS A 23 -0.39 -4.36 -7.11
CA CYS A 23 -0.46 -5.02 -5.80
C CYS A 23 -1.87 -5.00 -5.19
N PHE A 24 -2.86 -4.42 -5.89
CA PHE A 24 -4.20 -4.20 -5.34
C PHE A 24 -4.94 -5.48 -4.95
N GLY A 25 -4.73 -6.55 -5.71
CA GLY A 25 -5.36 -7.85 -5.50
C GLY A 25 -4.42 -8.91 -4.91
N ASP A 26 -3.15 -8.56 -4.67
CA ASP A 26 -2.12 -9.53 -4.29
C ASP A 26 -1.09 -8.85 -3.38
N GLU A 27 -1.02 -9.30 -2.13
CA GLU A 27 -0.16 -8.76 -1.08
C GLU A 27 1.32 -9.10 -1.31
N GLU A 28 1.62 -10.26 -1.91
CA GLU A 28 2.99 -10.77 -2.08
C GLU A 28 3.75 -10.12 -3.24
N LYS A 29 3.11 -9.19 -3.95
CA LYS A 29 3.75 -8.47 -5.05
C LYS A 29 4.71 -7.38 -4.65
N CYS A 30 4.50 -6.79 -3.48
CA CYS A 30 5.42 -5.78 -2.96
C CYS A 30 6.52 -6.47 -2.14
N SER A 31 7.71 -5.91 -2.18
CA SER A 31 8.83 -6.39 -1.38
C SER A 31 8.53 -6.22 0.12
N ALA A 32 9.25 -6.91 1.01
CA ALA A 32 9.07 -6.78 2.46
C ALA A 32 9.26 -5.34 2.99
N GLU A 33 10.07 -4.53 2.30
CA GLU A 33 10.29 -3.12 2.61
C GLU A 33 9.26 -2.17 1.96
N GLU A 34 8.27 -2.71 1.26
CA GLU A 34 7.26 -1.96 0.52
C GLU A 34 5.85 -2.27 1.02
N CYS A 35 4.91 -1.41 0.66
CA CYS A 35 3.49 -1.61 0.89
C CYS A 35 2.69 -1.27 -0.38
N CYS A 36 1.47 -1.78 -0.46
CA CYS A 36 0.55 -1.42 -1.53
C CYS A 36 -0.24 -0.17 -1.19
N ILE A 37 -0.11 0.89 -2.00
CA ILE A 37 -0.96 2.09 -1.89
C ILE A 37 -1.94 2.21 -3.07
N GLN A 38 -3.15 2.70 -2.80
CA GLN A 38 -4.17 3.03 -3.78
C GLN A 38 -4.28 4.55 -3.89
N VAL A 39 -3.69 5.15 -4.92
CA VAL A 39 -3.83 6.60 -5.10
C VAL A 39 -5.23 6.94 -5.65
N GLY A 40 -6.03 7.64 -4.85
CA GLY A 40 -7.40 8.04 -5.21
C GLY A 40 -8.41 6.89 -5.09
N ASN A 41 -9.38 6.85 -6.02
CA ASN A 41 -10.41 5.80 -6.07
C ASN A 41 -10.16 4.78 -7.20
N THR A 42 -8.94 4.72 -7.74
CA THR A 42 -8.60 3.82 -8.85
C THR A 42 -8.42 2.39 -8.32
N PRO A 43 -8.78 1.32 -9.06
CA PRO A 43 -8.54 -0.06 -8.65
C PRO A 43 -7.07 -0.50 -8.86
N VAL A 44 -6.13 0.45 -8.88
CA VAL A 44 -4.72 0.21 -9.17
C VAL A 44 -3.93 0.41 -7.89
N GLY A 45 -3.20 -0.62 -7.49
CA GLY A 45 -2.29 -0.61 -6.35
C GLY A 45 -0.86 -0.41 -6.84
N ILE A 46 -0.11 0.45 -6.17
CA ILE A 46 1.29 0.73 -6.48
C ILE A 46 2.13 0.38 -5.25
N CYS A 47 3.21 -0.38 -5.44
CA CYS A 47 4.18 -0.63 -4.38
C CYS A 47 4.96 0.65 -4.08
N LYS A 48 5.02 1.02 -2.81
CA LYS A 48 5.83 2.14 -2.31
C LYS A 48 6.63 1.68 -1.11
N LYS A 49 7.80 2.27 -0.91
CA LYS A 49 8.64 1.98 0.25
C LYS A 49 7.94 2.38 1.56
N LYS A 50 8.11 1.55 2.58
CA LYS A 50 7.75 1.87 3.97
C LYS A 50 8.50 3.13 4.44
N HIS A 51 7.88 3.87 5.35
CA HIS A 51 8.40 5.16 5.81
C HIS A 51 9.51 5.01 6.86
N GLU A 52 10.49 5.92 6.77
CA GLU A 52 11.62 6.02 7.71
C GLU A 52 11.28 6.91 8.91
N ILE A 53 12.20 7.00 9.87
CA ILE A 53 12.03 7.83 11.06
C ILE A 53 11.67 9.28 10.68
N ASP A 54 10.82 9.89 11.48
CA ASP A 54 10.28 11.24 11.30
C ASP A 54 9.42 11.49 10.04
N GLN A 55 9.19 10.48 9.21
CA GLN A 55 8.27 10.61 8.08
C GLN A 55 6.81 10.41 8.49
N ILE A 56 5.90 11.04 7.74
CA ILE A 56 4.46 10.89 7.97
C ILE A 56 3.99 9.55 7.39
N CYS A 57 3.36 8.74 8.23
CA CYS A 57 2.85 7.40 7.92
C CYS A 57 1.32 7.33 8.00
N GLU A 58 0.73 6.31 7.37
CA GLU A 58 -0.69 5.99 7.52
C GLU A 58 -0.88 4.93 8.60
N MET A 59 -1.73 5.18 9.58
CA MET A 59 -1.88 4.32 10.76
C MET A 59 -2.72 3.07 10.50
N LYS A 60 -3.62 3.11 9.52
CA LYS A 60 -4.57 2.02 9.24
C LYS A 60 -4.72 1.81 7.74
N PRO A 61 -4.78 0.55 7.27
CA PRO A 61 -5.15 0.25 5.90
C PRO A 61 -6.62 0.60 5.63
N ILE A 62 -7.02 0.54 4.37
CA ILE A 62 -8.39 0.84 3.94
C ILE A 62 -9.36 -0.12 4.64
N LYS A 63 -10.44 0.42 5.23
CA LYS A 63 -11.54 -0.36 5.87
C LYS A 63 -12.40 -1.11 4.83
N HIS A 64 -11.80 -1.97 4.03
CA HIS A 64 -12.52 -2.80 3.07
C HIS A 64 -12.23 -4.28 3.38
N LEU A 65 -13.28 -5.09 3.51
CA LEU A 65 -13.21 -6.50 3.96
C LEU A 65 -12.21 -7.35 3.16
N PHE A 66 -11.99 -7.02 1.89
CA PHE A 66 -11.12 -7.75 0.95
C PHE A 66 -9.82 -7.03 0.59
N LYS A 67 -9.51 -5.87 1.19
CA LYS A 67 -8.34 -5.04 0.80
C LYS A 67 -7.56 -4.58 2.02
N LYS A 68 -7.33 -5.51 2.96
CA LYS A 68 -6.69 -5.22 4.25
C LYS A 68 -5.20 -4.88 4.11
N HIS A 69 -4.57 -5.25 3.00
CA HIS A 69 -3.17 -4.98 2.68
C HIS A 69 -2.93 -3.67 1.92
N VAL A 70 -4.01 -2.96 1.54
CA VAL A 70 -3.93 -1.75 0.72
C VAL A 70 -4.14 -0.50 1.57
N PHE A 71 -3.21 0.44 1.46
CA PHE A 71 -3.26 1.76 2.10
C PHE A 71 -3.74 2.82 1.13
N LYS A 72 -4.32 3.92 1.62
CA LYS A 72 -5.05 4.87 0.76
C LYS A 72 -4.17 5.95 0.17
N VAL A 73 -3.09 6.34 0.83
CA VAL A 73 -2.22 7.41 0.33
C VAL A 73 -0.76 7.14 0.67
N ARG A 74 -0.47 6.57 1.84
CA ARG A 74 0.89 6.39 2.34
C ARG A 74 1.09 5.02 2.93
N CYS A 75 2.34 4.57 2.93
CA CYS A 75 2.71 3.34 3.58
C CYS A 75 2.73 3.48 5.10
N PRO A 76 2.74 2.35 5.83
CA PRO A 76 3.14 2.34 7.23
C PRO A 76 4.66 2.60 7.35
N CYS A 77 5.13 2.70 8.58
CA CYS A 77 6.56 2.76 8.88
C CYS A 77 7.26 1.42 8.59
N LYS A 78 8.59 1.43 8.51
CA LYS A 78 9.39 0.20 8.57
C LYS A 78 9.06 -0.59 9.85
N ASP A 79 9.25 -1.90 9.84
CA ASP A 79 8.75 -2.81 10.89
C ASP A 79 9.35 -2.53 12.28
N GLU A 80 10.49 -1.83 12.34
CA GLU A 80 11.17 -1.42 13.57
C GLU A 80 10.66 -0.09 14.15
N LEU A 81 9.74 0.59 13.45
CA LEU A 81 9.24 1.92 13.78
C LEU A 81 7.72 1.90 14.03
N LYS A 82 7.26 2.68 15.01
CA LYS A 82 5.83 2.86 15.29
C LYS A 82 5.30 4.13 14.64
N CYS A 83 4.12 4.03 14.02
CA CYS A 83 3.40 5.18 13.50
C CYS A 83 2.60 5.86 14.63
N VAL A 84 3.17 6.89 15.26
CA VAL A 84 2.57 7.58 16.41
C VAL A 84 1.74 8.77 15.95
N SER A 85 0.54 8.94 16.51
CA SER A 85 -0.33 10.07 16.18
C SER A 85 0.32 11.39 16.59
N SER A 86 0.73 12.21 15.62
CA SER A 86 1.28 13.55 15.91
C SER A 86 0.13 14.48 16.27
N LYS A 87 -0.03 14.80 17.56
CA LYS A 87 -0.96 15.83 18.06
C LYS A 87 -0.59 17.18 17.43
N GLY A 88 -1.22 17.55 16.32
CA GLY A 88 -0.96 18.82 15.63
C GLY A 88 -1.23 18.84 14.12
N VAL A 89 -1.37 17.67 13.47
CA VAL A 89 -1.72 17.62 12.04
C VAL A 89 -3.23 17.44 11.88
N ILE A 90 -3.87 18.36 11.15
CA ILE A 90 -5.33 18.47 10.89
C ILE A 90 -5.93 17.20 10.20
N ILE A 91 -5.10 16.19 9.89
CA ILE A 91 -5.48 14.90 9.30
C ILE A 91 -5.86 13.84 10.38
N GLY A 92 -5.78 14.20 11.67
CA GLY A 92 -6.71 13.85 12.76
C GLY A 92 -6.92 12.39 13.21
N LYS A 93 -6.96 11.37 12.33
CA LYS A 93 -7.27 9.98 12.72
C LYS A 93 -6.59 8.89 11.88
N PHE A 94 -5.96 9.24 10.76
CA PHE A 94 -5.45 8.25 9.81
C PHE A 94 -3.95 8.40 9.50
N ALA A 95 -3.31 9.48 9.93
CA ALA A 95 -1.90 9.72 9.71
C ALA A 95 -1.15 10.02 11.02
N GLY A 96 0.08 9.54 11.11
CA GLY A 96 0.99 9.74 12.23
C GLY A 96 2.41 10.08 11.75
N LYS A 97 3.38 9.98 12.64
CA LYS A 97 4.81 10.12 12.35
C LYS A 97 5.53 8.84 12.79
N CYS A 98 6.47 8.37 11.98
CA CYS A 98 7.30 7.23 12.35
C CYS A 98 8.29 7.64 13.43
N GLN A 99 8.25 6.93 14.55
CA GLN A 99 9.19 7.08 15.65
C GLN A 99 9.78 5.72 16.00
N GLU A 100 10.96 5.71 16.60
CA GLU A 100 11.53 4.49 17.16
C GLU A 100 10.53 3.88 18.15
N ASN A 101 10.49 2.55 18.18
CA ASN A 101 9.69 1.82 19.13
C ASN A 101 10.31 1.95 20.53
N SER A 102 10.23 3.14 21.13
CA SER A 102 10.46 3.35 22.55
C SER A 102 9.46 2.45 23.26
N GLY A 103 9.94 1.40 23.91
CA GLY A 103 9.10 0.44 24.63
C GLY A 103 8.34 1.11 25.77
N GLU A 104 7.20 1.72 25.46
CA GLU A 104 6.13 1.92 26.43
C GLU A 104 5.43 0.56 26.54
N GLU A 105 5.91 -0.20 27.52
CA GLU A 105 5.16 -1.24 28.22
C GLU A 105 3.75 -0.69 28.50
N GLU A 106 2.72 -1.29 27.90
CA GLU A 106 1.35 -1.09 28.34
C GLU A 106 1.20 -1.84 29.67
N GLU A 107 1.22 -1.09 30.77
CA GLU A 107 0.87 -1.51 32.14
C GLU A 107 -0.63 -1.84 32.28
#